data_AF-A0A8J6S6M3-F1
#
_entry.id   AF-A0A8J6S6M3-F1
#
_cell.length_a   1.000
_cell.length_b   1.000
_cell.length_c   1.000
_cell.angle_alpha   90.00
_cell.angle_beta   90.00
_cell.angle_gamma   90.00
#
_symmetry.space_group_name_H-M   'P 1'
#
loop_
_entity.id
_entity.type
_entity.pdbx_description
1 polymer ?
#
loop_
_entity_poly.entity_id
_entity_poly.type
_entity_poly.pdbx_seq_one_letter_code
_entity_poly.pdbx_strand_id
1 'polypeptide(L)'
;MTIFVVKNYPIPQHTVVSIDETLAQLQSDVADLFKYQEKLSELKKKQIQENLKIEVAEGIQELASLADSINTLSSQLEAKMLNFKRVAIETNKAYRAIHLDANLKATGIEQPGFQGWKPLSIWQLHHSAVPAVVEGKMGFILTARTVNLSEVNTERDAQRRAEAAEERRKAFEHWLAERRQF
;
A
#
# COMPACT_ATOMS: atom_id res chain seq x y z
N MET A 1 -11.06 20.64 -107.98
CA MET A 1 -9.83 20.01 -107.47
C MET A 1 -9.60 20.59 -106.08
N THR A 2 -9.95 19.87 -105.04
CA THR A 2 -10.02 20.40 -103.67
C THR A 2 -8.74 20.00 -102.93
N ILE A 3 -7.99 20.99 -102.45
CA ILE A 3 -6.75 20.78 -101.68
C ILE A 3 -7.14 20.62 -100.20
N PHE A 4 -6.83 19.47 -99.61
CA PHE A 4 -6.94 19.29 -98.16
C PHE A 4 -5.62 19.71 -97.51
N VAL A 5 -5.66 20.76 -96.70
CA VAL A 5 -4.54 21.16 -95.83
C VAL A 5 -4.60 20.31 -94.57
N VAL A 6 -3.67 19.36 -94.44
CA VAL A 6 -3.48 18.58 -93.22
C VAL A 6 -2.86 19.50 -92.16
N LYS A 7 -3.64 19.83 -91.12
CA LYS A 7 -3.11 20.51 -89.93
C LYS A 7 -2.31 19.50 -89.11
N ASN A 8 -0.98 19.65 -89.09
CA ASN A 8 -0.13 18.96 -88.14
C ASN A 8 -0.34 19.57 -86.74
N TYR A 9 -0.93 18.79 -85.83
CA TYR A 9 -0.91 19.13 -84.40
C TYR A 9 0.45 18.69 -83.82
N PRO A 10 1.15 19.55 -83.05
CA PRO A 10 2.37 19.14 -82.38
C PRO A 10 2.04 18.08 -81.32
N ILE A 11 2.75 16.96 -81.39
CA ILE A 11 2.74 15.90 -80.37
C ILE A 11 3.34 16.50 -79.09
N PRO A 12 2.67 16.40 -77.93
CA PRO A 12 3.25 16.87 -76.68
C PRO A 12 4.53 16.09 -76.39
N GLN A 13 5.64 16.81 -76.29
CA GLN A 13 6.92 16.25 -75.88
C GLN A 13 6.78 15.76 -74.44
N HIS A 14 6.79 14.44 -74.24
CA HIS A 14 7.02 13.87 -72.93
C HIS A 14 8.41 14.33 -72.48
N THR A 15 8.46 15.18 -71.45
CA THR A 15 9.70 15.50 -70.73
C THR A 15 10.25 14.21 -70.16
N VAL A 16 11.31 13.69 -70.78
CA VAL A 16 12.08 12.56 -70.30
C VAL A 16 12.81 13.04 -69.05
N VAL A 17 12.25 12.75 -67.88
CA VAL A 17 12.93 12.96 -66.60
C VAL A 17 14.19 12.10 -66.62
N SER A 18 15.35 12.70 -66.33
CA SER A 18 16.61 11.97 -66.32
C SER A 18 16.55 10.86 -65.28
N ILE A 19 17.07 9.67 -65.63
CA ILE A 19 17.19 8.54 -64.71
C ILE A 19 18.02 8.96 -63.47
N ASP A 20 19.00 9.84 -63.66
CA ASP A 20 19.84 10.35 -62.58
C ASP A 20 19.08 11.25 -61.60
N GLU A 21 18.12 12.05 -62.09
CA GLU A 21 17.27 12.90 -61.25
C GLU A 21 16.27 12.06 -60.44
N THR A 22 15.73 11.01 -61.05
CA THR A 22 14.84 10.06 -60.36
C THR A 22 15.57 9.24 -59.31
N LEU A 23 16.83 8.87 -59.57
CA LEU A 23 17.67 8.13 -58.63
C LEU A 23 18.11 9.01 -57.46
N ALA A 24 18.45 10.29 -57.71
CA ALA A 24 18.72 11.27 -56.66
C ALA A 24 17.48 11.53 -55.78
N GLN A 25 16.29 11.62 -56.37
CA GLN A 25 15.04 11.78 -55.63
C GLN A 25 14.77 10.56 -54.73
N LEU A 26 14.91 9.34 -55.26
CA LEU A 26 14.76 8.11 -54.49
C LEU A 26 15.77 8.01 -53.34
N GLN A 27 17.01 8.44 -53.54
CA GLN A 27 18.02 8.50 -52.48
C GLN A 27 17.65 9.49 -51.38
N SER A 28 17.08 10.65 -51.75
CA SER A 28 16.54 11.62 -50.78
C SER A 28 15.37 11.04 -49.99
N ASP A 29 14.42 10.40 -50.68
CA ASP A 29 13.24 9.79 -50.06
C ASP A 29 13.65 8.67 -49.08
N VAL A 30 14.64 7.85 -49.44
CA VAL A 30 15.22 6.82 -48.57
C VAL A 30 15.89 7.45 -47.34
N ALA A 31 16.66 8.53 -47.51
CA ALA A 31 17.28 9.23 -46.40
C ALA A 31 16.23 9.82 -45.43
N ASP A 32 15.13 10.35 -45.96
CA ASP A 32 14.04 10.87 -45.13
C ASP A 32 13.27 9.75 -44.43
N LEU A 33 13.06 8.59 -45.07
CA LEU A 33 12.50 7.40 -44.42
C LEU A 33 13.34 6.95 -43.23
N PHE A 34 14.67 6.95 -43.33
CA PHE A 34 15.55 6.65 -42.20
C PHE A 34 15.38 7.64 -41.04
N LYS A 35 15.28 8.95 -41.33
CA LYS A 35 15.01 9.96 -40.28
C LYS A 35 13.66 9.74 -39.60
N TYR A 36 12.62 9.41 -40.37
CA TYR A 36 11.30 9.12 -39.80
C TYR A 36 11.31 7.85 -38.94
N GLN A 37 12.04 6.83 -39.35
CA GLN A 37 12.21 5.60 -38.57
C GLN A 37 12.90 5.88 -37.24
N GLU A 38 13.96 6.69 -37.24
CA GLU A 38 14.66 7.10 -36.02
C GLU A 38 13.73 7.88 -35.08
N LYS A 39 13.04 8.90 -35.61
CA LYS A 39 12.08 9.71 -34.84
C LYS A 39 10.94 8.87 -34.26
N LEU A 40 10.43 7.88 -35.01
CA LEU A 40 9.40 6.95 -34.54
C LEU A 40 9.93 6.05 -33.42
N SER A 41 11.19 5.62 -33.50
CA SER A 41 11.83 4.84 -32.45
C SER A 41 12.00 5.63 -31.15
N GLU A 42 12.37 6.91 -31.24
CA GLU A 42 12.48 7.80 -30.09
C GLU A 42 11.13 8.09 -29.44
N LEU A 43 10.11 8.37 -30.24
CA LEU A 43 8.76 8.60 -29.74
C LEU A 43 8.21 7.37 -29.02
N LYS A 44 8.42 6.17 -29.58
CA LYS A 44 8.03 4.92 -28.91
C LYS A 44 8.75 4.73 -27.57
N LYS A 45 10.06 5.01 -27.50
CA LYS A 45 10.80 4.93 -26.23
C LYS A 45 10.27 5.90 -25.19
N LYS A 46 9.98 7.16 -25.58
CA LYS A 46 9.39 8.16 -24.68
C LYS A 46 8.02 7.73 -24.18
N GLN A 47 7.16 7.25 -25.07
CA GLN A 47 5.82 6.77 -24.71
C GLN A 47 5.88 5.59 -23.72
N ILE A 48 6.77 4.62 -23.95
CA ILE A 48 6.97 3.51 -23.01
C ILE A 48 7.44 4.02 -21.64
N GLN A 49 8.37 4.97 -21.60
CA GLN A 49 8.84 5.55 -20.34
C GLN A 49 7.75 6.32 -19.59
N GLU A 50 6.88 7.06 -20.30
CA GLU A 50 5.75 7.75 -19.70
C GLU A 50 4.73 6.77 -19.14
N ASN A 51 4.37 5.73 -19.90
CA ASN A 51 3.47 4.69 -19.43
C ASN A 51 4.01 3.98 -18.17
N LEU A 52 5.29 3.60 -18.18
CA LEU A 52 5.95 3.00 -17.01
C LEU A 52 5.94 3.93 -15.80
N LYS A 53 6.11 5.24 -15.99
CA LYS A 53 6.03 6.21 -14.88
C LYS A 53 4.63 6.27 -14.27
N ILE A 54 3.59 6.22 -15.10
CA ILE A 54 2.20 6.23 -14.64
C ILE A 54 1.92 4.95 -13.85
N GLU A 55 2.24 3.79 -14.41
CA GLU A 55 2.01 2.48 -13.77
C GLU A 55 2.77 2.36 -12.44
N VAL A 56 4.01 2.84 -12.39
CA VAL A 56 4.79 2.88 -11.14
C VAL A 56 4.15 3.83 -10.12
N ALA A 57 3.65 4.99 -10.54
CA ALA A 57 3.00 5.93 -9.63
C ALA A 57 1.70 5.35 -9.04
N GLU A 58 0.89 4.70 -9.87
CA GLU A 58 -0.33 3.99 -9.45
C GLU A 58 0.02 2.86 -8.46
N GLY A 59 1.02 2.03 -8.79
CA GLY A 59 1.47 0.96 -7.90
C GLY A 59 2.00 1.46 -6.55
N ILE A 60 2.72 2.60 -6.53
CA ILE A 60 3.16 3.24 -5.28
C ILE A 60 1.96 3.69 -4.46
N GLN A 61 0.95 4.28 -5.08
CA GLN A 61 -0.26 4.75 -4.40
C GLN A 61 -1.05 3.58 -3.79
N GLU A 62 -1.17 2.47 -4.51
CA GLU A 62 -1.81 1.25 -3.99
C GLU A 62 -1.05 0.67 -2.79
N LEU A 63 0.28 0.59 -2.89
CA LEU A 63 1.13 0.12 -1.80
C LEU A 63 1.04 1.02 -0.56
N ALA A 64 0.98 2.34 -0.75
CA ALA A 64 0.75 3.29 0.34
C ALA A 64 -0.60 3.03 1.04
N SER A 65 -1.67 2.84 0.27
CA SER A 65 -3.00 2.54 0.82
C SER A 65 -3.03 1.21 1.60
N LEU A 66 -2.29 0.19 1.13
CA LEU A 66 -2.16 -1.08 1.83
C LEU A 66 -1.32 -0.93 3.11
N ALA A 67 -0.23 -0.17 3.07
CA ALA A 67 0.60 0.12 4.23
C ALA A 67 -0.22 0.80 5.34
N ASP A 68 -1.02 1.80 4.98
CA ASP A 68 -1.92 2.49 5.91
C ASP A 68 -2.97 1.55 6.51
N SER A 69 -3.52 0.66 5.69
CA SER A 69 -4.48 -0.35 6.15
C SER A 69 -3.85 -1.31 7.16
N ILE A 70 -2.64 -1.81 6.88
CA ILE A 70 -1.89 -2.70 7.79
C ILE A 70 -1.60 -1.97 9.10
N ASN A 71 -1.12 -0.73 9.05
CA ASN A 71 -0.80 0.06 10.24
C ASN A 71 -2.04 0.37 11.09
N THR A 72 -3.17 0.63 10.45
CA THR A 72 -4.46 0.85 11.12
C THR A 72 -4.93 -0.42 11.84
N LEU A 73 -4.96 -1.56 11.15
CA LEU A 73 -5.34 -2.85 11.74
C LEU A 73 -4.40 -3.23 12.89
N SER A 74 -3.12 -2.94 12.75
CA SER A 74 -2.12 -3.21 13.78
C SER A 74 -2.31 -2.36 15.03
N SER A 75 -2.73 -1.11 14.85
CA SER A 75 -3.13 -0.23 15.97
C SER A 75 -4.39 -0.74 16.68
N GLN A 76 -5.38 -1.24 15.93
CA GLN A 76 -6.57 -1.86 16.52
C GLN A 76 -6.24 -3.15 17.28
N LEU A 77 -5.33 -3.96 16.74
CA LEU A 77 -4.85 -5.17 17.40
C LEU A 77 -4.15 -4.83 18.71
N GLU A 78 -3.25 -3.83 18.70
CA GLU A 78 -2.60 -3.32 19.92
C GLU A 78 -3.62 -2.90 20.98
N ALA A 79 -4.65 -2.12 20.59
CA ALA A 79 -5.71 -1.71 21.52
C ALA A 79 -6.47 -2.91 22.12
N LYS A 80 -6.78 -3.93 21.30
CA LYS A 80 -7.41 -5.17 21.77
C LYS A 80 -6.51 -5.96 22.72
N MET A 81 -5.20 -6.02 22.46
CA MET A 81 -4.23 -6.68 23.34
C MET A 81 -4.14 -5.98 24.71
N LEU A 82 -4.12 -4.65 24.73
CA LEU A 82 -4.14 -3.85 25.96
C LEU A 82 -5.45 -4.05 26.74
N ASN A 83 -6.59 -4.04 26.05
CA ASN A 83 -7.88 -4.28 26.70
C ASN A 83 -7.97 -5.69 27.29
N PHE A 84 -7.54 -6.71 26.54
CA PHE A 84 -7.47 -8.08 27.04
C PHE A 84 -6.61 -8.16 28.30
N LYS A 85 -5.44 -7.49 28.32
CA LYS A 85 -4.57 -7.44 29.49
C LYS A 85 -5.26 -6.81 30.70
N ARG A 86 -5.99 -5.72 30.51
CA ARG A 86 -6.75 -5.05 31.58
C ARG A 86 -7.81 -5.99 32.16
N VAL A 87 -8.65 -6.57 31.31
CA VAL A 87 -9.72 -7.51 31.72
C VAL A 87 -9.13 -8.72 32.45
N ALA A 88 -8.01 -9.26 31.96
CA ALA A 88 -7.28 -10.33 32.61
C ALA A 88 -6.81 -9.97 34.03
N ILE A 89 -6.26 -8.76 34.23
CA ILE A 89 -5.84 -8.28 35.55
C ILE A 89 -7.04 -8.15 36.49
N GLU A 90 -8.12 -7.51 36.03
CA GLU A 90 -9.36 -7.33 36.80
C GLU A 90 -9.97 -8.67 37.21
N THR A 91 -10.06 -9.61 36.27
CA THR A 91 -10.60 -10.96 36.51
C THR A 91 -9.73 -11.74 37.50
N ASN A 92 -8.40 -11.64 37.40
CA ASN A 92 -7.49 -12.29 38.35
C ASN A 92 -7.59 -11.68 39.75
N LYS A 93 -7.78 -10.35 39.87
CA LYS A 93 -8.06 -9.68 41.15
C LYS A 93 -9.38 -10.19 41.76
N ALA A 94 -10.45 -10.24 40.98
CA ALA A 94 -11.75 -10.72 41.43
C ALA A 94 -11.70 -12.20 41.86
N TYR A 95 -11.06 -13.05 41.06
CA TYR A 95 -10.85 -14.45 41.39
C TYR A 95 -10.10 -14.63 42.71
N ARG A 96 -9.01 -13.89 42.92
CA ARG A 96 -8.27 -13.91 44.19
C ARG A 96 -9.12 -13.46 45.37
N ALA A 97 -9.93 -12.41 45.21
CA ALA A 97 -10.81 -11.93 46.26
C ALA A 97 -11.83 -13.01 46.68
N ILE A 98 -12.46 -13.68 45.71
CA ILE A 98 -13.40 -14.79 45.97
C ILE A 98 -12.70 -15.93 46.72
N HIS A 99 -11.47 -16.29 46.31
CA HIS A 99 -10.72 -17.36 46.97
C HIS A 99 -10.23 -16.99 48.38
N LEU A 100 -9.86 -15.73 48.60
CA LEU A 100 -9.50 -15.22 49.93
C LEU A 100 -10.73 -15.22 50.86
N ASP A 101 -11.88 -14.76 50.38
CA ASP A 101 -13.14 -14.76 51.15
C ASP A 101 -13.66 -16.16 51.44
N ALA A 102 -13.52 -17.09 50.50
CA ALA A 102 -13.89 -18.50 50.70
C ALA A 102 -12.99 -19.18 51.75
N ASN A 103 -11.69 -18.89 51.76
CA ASN A 103 -10.76 -19.43 52.74
C ASN A 103 -10.96 -18.82 54.14
N LEU A 104 -11.30 -17.51 54.23
CA LEU A 104 -11.62 -16.84 55.48
C LEU A 104 -12.92 -17.36 56.12
N LYS A 105 -13.93 -17.74 55.32
CA LYS A 105 -15.17 -18.35 55.84
C LYS A 105 -15.02 -19.83 56.20
N ALA A 106 -14.03 -20.53 55.63
CA ALA A 106 -13.80 -21.95 55.88
C ALA A 106 -12.94 -22.23 57.12
N THR A 107 -12.28 -21.22 57.71
CA THR A 107 -11.34 -21.44 58.81
C THR A 107 -11.51 -20.46 59.97
N GLY A 108 -12.20 -20.92 61.02
CA GLY A 108 -11.94 -20.47 62.39
C GLY A 108 -10.66 -21.08 62.99
N ILE A 109 -9.75 -21.58 62.15
CA ILE A 109 -8.50 -22.24 62.56
C ILE A 109 -7.41 -21.80 61.60
N GLU A 110 -6.44 -21.06 62.12
CA GLU A 110 -5.21 -20.71 61.43
C GLU A 110 -4.56 -21.95 60.80
N GLN A 111 -4.46 -22.00 59.47
CA GLN A 111 -3.55 -22.91 58.79
C GLN A 111 -2.49 -22.09 58.06
N PRO A 112 -1.26 -21.99 58.61
CA PRO A 112 -0.11 -21.43 57.91
C PRO A 112 0.43 -22.55 57.01
N GLY A 113 0.09 -22.56 55.73
CA GLY A 113 0.61 -23.66 54.90
C GLY A 113 0.20 -23.77 53.44
N PHE A 114 -0.75 -22.99 52.93
CA PHE A 114 -0.97 -22.98 51.49
C PHE A 114 0.11 -22.12 50.80
N GLN A 115 1.28 -22.71 50.57
CA GLN A 115 2.06 -22.40 49.36
C GLN A 115 1.23 -22.86 48.16
N GLY A 116 0.14 -22.12 47.89
CA GLY A 116 -0.73 -22.37 46.77
C GLY A 116 0.10 -22.29 45.51
N TRP A 117 0.17 -23.40 44.78
CA TRP A 117 0.66 -23.41 43.42
C TRP A 117 -0.02 -22.26 42.70
N LYS A 118 0.73 -21.20 42.43
CA LYS A 118 0.22 -20.07 41.68
C LYS A 118 0.02 -20.64 40.28
N PRO A 119 -1.23 -20.87 39.82
CA PRO A 119 -1.40 -21.37 38.47
C PRO A 119 -0.65 -20.41 37.55
N LEU A 120 0.14 -20.96 36.63
CA LEU A 120 0.69 -20.21 35.50
C LEU A 120 -0.45 -19.34 35.00
N SER A 121 -0.30 -18.04 35.13
CA SER A 121 -1.37 -17.13 34.78
C SER A 121 -1.56 -17.32 33.29
N ILE A 122 -2.61 -18.03 32.88
CA ILE A 122 -3.05 -18.18 31.49
C ILE A 122 -3.28 -16.82 30.79
N TRP A 123 -3.15 -15.74 31.56
CA TRP A 123 -3.26 -14.34 31.21
C TRP A 123 -1.89 -13.62 31.06
N GLN A 124 -0.77 -14.34 31.13
CA GLN A 124 0.53 -13.81 30.75
C GLN A 124 0.66 -13.87 29.22
N LEU A 125 0.48 -12.72 28.56
CA LEU A 125 0.80 -12.56 27.14
C LEU A 125 2.32 -12.59 26.98
N HIS A 126 2.84 -13.70 26.45
CA HIS A 126 4.28 -13.92 26.23
C HIS A 126 4.78 -13.36 24.89
N HIS A 127 3.87 -13.08 23.95
CA HIS A 127 4.17 -12.46 22.67
C HIS A 127 3.28 -11.24 22.47
N SER A 128 3.93 -10.10 22.29
CA SER A 128 3.26 -8.83 22.13
C SER A 128 3.89 -8.03 20.99
N ALA A 129 3.84 -8.57 19.78
CA ALA A 129 4.28 -7.87 18.59
C ALA A 129 3.11 -7.72 17.62
N VAL A 130 3.01 -6.55 16.99
CA VAL A 130 2.04 -6.26 15.93
C VAL A 130 2.79 -5.91 14.64
N PRO A 131 2.26 -6.25 13.45
CA PRO A 131 2.88 -5.84 12.21
C PRO A 131 2.92 -4.31 12.09
N ALA A 132 3.88 -3.78 11.35
CA ALA A 132 3.99 -2.36 11.06
C ALA A 132 4.70 -2.18 9.72
N VAL A 133 4.16 -1.34 8.85
CA VAL A 133 4.79 -0.98 7.58
C VAL A 133 5.39 0.41 7.72
N VAL A 134 6.68 0.53 7.39
CA VAL A 134 7.40 1.80 7.34
C VAL A 134 7.88 2.08 5.93
N GLU A 135 7.76 3.33 5.51
CA GLU A 135 8.29 3.80 4.24
C GLU A 135 9.80 4.06 4.38
N GLY A 136 10.60 3.37 3.57
CA GLY A 136 12.03 3.55 3.46
C GLY A 136 12.42 4.14 2.11
N LYS A 137 13.70 4.50 1.94
CA LYS A 137 14.22 5.15 0.72
C LYS A 137 14.02 4.34 -0.58
N MET A 138 13.84 3.03 -0.47
CA MET A 138 13.69 2.12 -1.62
C MET A 138 12.33 1.43 -1.67
N GLY A 139 11.37 1.80 -0.80
CA GLY A 139 10.03 1.22 -0.77
C GLY A 139 9.49 0.95 0.62
N PHE A 140 8.42 0.16 0.69
CA PHE A 140 7.72 -0.19 1.93
C PHE A 140 8.33 -1.43 2.59
N ILE A 141 8.59 -1.35 3.90
CA ILE A 141 9.19 -2.44 4.66
C ILE A 141 8.19 -2.91 5.71
N LEU A 142 7.81 -4.20 5.65
CA LEU A 142 7.01 -4.85 6.68
C LEU A 142 7.92 -5.25 7.85
N THR A 143 7.58 -4.76 9.03
CA THR A 143 8.31 -4.94 10.28
C THR A 143 7.37 -5.39 11.39
N ALA A 144 7.92 -5.72 12.55
CA ALA A 144 7.15 -6.04 13.74
C ALA A 144 7.47 -5.01 14.83
N ARG A 145 6.43 -4.44 15.43
CA ARG A 145 6.53 -3.51 16.56
C ARG A 145 6.12 -4.22 17.84
N THR A 146 7.01 -4.24 18.81
CA THR A 146 6.71 -4.78 20.14
C THR A 146 5.80 -3.83 20.91
N VAL A 147 4.64 -4.33 21.31
CA VAL A 147 3.69 -3.74 22.26
C VAL A 147 4.17 -4.05 23.67
N ASN A 148 4.52 -3.03 24.44
CA ASN A 148 4.89 -3.20 25.85
C ASN A 148 3.62 -3.40 26.69
N LEU A 149 3.36 -4.65 27.08
CA LEU A 149 2.20 -5.01 27.92
C LEU A 149 2.49 -4.94 29.43
N SER A 150 3.74 -4.68 29.82
CA SER A 150 4.16 -4.55 31.22
C SER A 150 4.12 -3.11 31.74
N GLU A 151 4.13 -2.10 30.86
CA GLU A 151 4.18 -0.67 31.22
C GLU A 151 2.81 0.04 31.21
N VAL A 152 1.71 -0.65 31.53
CA VAL A 152 0.49 0.08 31.94
C VAL A 152 0.69 0.51 33.39
N ASN A 153 1.62 1.43 33.62
CA ASN A 153 1.99 1.91 34.95
C ASN A 153 1.02 2.96 35.49
N THR A 154 0.13 3.52 34.66
CA THR A 154 -1.04 4.29 35.13
C THR A 154 -2.25 4.09 34.21
N GLU A 155 -3.46 4.03 34.78
CA GLU A 155 -4.73 3.98 34.03
C GLU A 155 -4.85 5.12 33.01
N ARG A 156 -4.26 6.29 33.30
CA ARG A 156 -4.23 7.46 32.42
C ARG A 156 -3.53 7.21 31.08
N ASP A 157 -2.42 6.47 31.06
CA ASP A 157 -1.69 6.22 29.82
C ASP A 157 -2.38 5.18 28.94
N ALA A 158 -3.02 4.18 29.55
CA ALA A 158 -3.89 3.25 28.83
C ALA A 158 -5.10 3.96 28.25
N GLN A 159 -5.70 4.89 28.99
CA GLN A 159 -6.86 5.65 28.54
C GLN A 159 -6.52 6.58 27.37
N ARG A 160 -5.41 7.32 27.43
CA ARG A 160 -4.96 8.15 26.29
C ARG A 160 -4.65 7.32 25.04
N ARG A 161 -4.01 6.16 25.19
CA ARG A 161 -3.73 5.27 24.06
C ARG A 161 -5.01 4.67 23.47
N ALA A 162 -6.01 4.37 24.31
CA ALA A 162 -7.31 3.89 23.88
C ALA A 162 -8.11 4.99 23.14
N GLU A 163 -8.12 6.22 23.66
CA GLU A 163 -8.76 7.37 23.01
C GLU A 163 -8.14 7.67 21.64
N ALA A 164 -6.81 7.71 21.56
CA ALA A 164 -6.11 7.90 20.30
C ALA A 164 -6.36 6.76 19.29
N ALA A 165 -6.58 5.52 19.76
CA ALA A 165 -6.93 4.39 18.91
C ALA A 165 -8.38 4.48 18.42
N GLU A 166 -9.31 4.94 19.26
CA GLU A 166 -10.72 5.13 18.92
C GLU A 166 -10.91 6.27 17.90
N GLU A 167 -10.16 7.37 18.03
CA GLU A 167 -10.13 8.46 17.05
C GLU A 167 -9.67 7.97 15.68
N ARG A 168 -8.59 7.17 15.63
CA ARG A 168 -8.12 6.56 14.38
C ARG A 168 -9.15 5.59 13.79
N ARG A 169 -9.88 4.84 14.62
CA ARG A 169 -10.97 3.97 14.14
C ARG A 169 -12.08 4.77 13.47
N LYS A 170 -12.53 5.86 14.10
CA LYS A 170 -13.58 6.73 13.55
C LYS A 170 -13.14 7.38 12.24
N ALA A 171 -11.91 7.86 12.16
CA ALA A 171 -11.35 8.41 10.92
C ALA A 171 -11.36 7.37 9.79
N PHE A 172 -11.03 6.11 10.10
CA PHE A 172 -11.08 5.02 9.13
C PHE A 172 -12.51 4.64 8.71
N GLU A 173 -13.45 4.57 9.65
CA GLU A 173 -14.87 4.33 9.34
C GLU A 173 -15.43 5.42 8.43
N HIS A 174 -15.05 6.68 8.67
CA HIS A 174 -15.42 7.80 7.82
C HIS A 174 -14.83 7.67 6.40
N TRP A 175 -13.54 7.35 6.30
CA TRP A 175 -12.88 7.13 5.01
C TRP A 175 -13.50 5.96 4.22
N LEU A 176 -13.85 4.86 4.91
CA LEU A 176 -14.57 3.74 4.32
C LEU A 176 -15.96 4.14 3.82
N ALA A 177 -16.65 5.03 4.53
CA ALA A 177 -17.96 5.52 4.10
C ALA A 177 -17.85 6.40 2.85
N GLU A 178 -16.84 7.28 2.77
CA GLU A 178 -16.56 8.09 1.58
C GLU A 178 -16.25 7.24 0.35
N ARG A 179 -15.50 6.14 0.52
CA ARG A 179 -15.20 5.20 -0.57
C ARG A 179 -16.37 4.33 -1.02
N ARG A 180 -17.45 4.21 -0.24
CA ARG A 180 -18.66 3.45 -0.63
C ARG A 180 -19.70 4.29 -1.37
N GLN A 181 -19.50 5.61 -1.48
CA GLN A 181 -20.41 6.53 -2.16
C GLN A 181 -20.05 6.78 -3.65
N PHE A 182 -18.98 6.14 -4.14
CA PHE A 182 -18.60 6.05 -5.55
C PHE A 182 -18.67 4.59 -6.00
#